data_AF-A0A7Y5RLZ0-F1
#
_entry.id   AF-A0A7Y5RLZ0-F1
#
_cell.length_a   1.000
_cell.length_b   1.000
_cell.length_c   1.000
_cell.angle_alpha   90.00
_cell.angle_beta   90.00
_cell.angle_gamma   90.00
#
_symmetry.space_group_name_H-M   'P 1'
#
loop_
_entity.id
_entity.type
_entity.pdbx_description
1 polymer ?
#
loop_
_entity_poly.entity_id
_entity_poly.type
_entity_poly.pdbx_seq_one_letter_code
_entity_poly.pdbx_strand_id
1 'polypeptide(L)'
;MRLASYNVENLFDRAKLLASSDWQAGRPLLEAYTELTKVLQQQAYSADDRLAIVRLLGTLGLTATDDAAYVRLRQNRGRLVSRSRDGTVTVVADGRGDWIGWLELKRESVTDLAVRHTAQVVHDLQADVLGVVEAEDRWALKHFNADQLAPLGGRLYGHVMLIDGNDERGIDVGLLTRGDIEITGIVSHVDDADLAGPVFSRDCPELSLALPGGGRLLVLVNHLKS
;
A
#
# COMPACT_ATOMS: atom_id res chain seq x y z
N MET A 1 -16.04 -25.37 13.22
CA MET A 1 -15.11 -24.58 12.41
C MET A 1 -15.92 -23.60 11.57
N ARG A 2 -15.52 -22.34 11.50
CA ARG A 2 -16.15 -21.28 10.72
C ARG A 2 -15.14 -20.74 9.70
N LEU A 3 -15.51 -20.79 8.43
CA LEU A 3 -14.79 -20.16 7.33
C LEU A 3 -15.55 -18.89 6.95
N ALA A 4 -14.84 -17.79 6.76
CA ALA A 4 -15.44 -16.54 6.28
C ALA A 4 -14.51 -15.87 5.28
N SER A 5 -15.08 -14.96 4.49
CA SER A 5 -14.32 -14.03 3.67
C SER A 5 -14.80 -12.61 3.92
N TYR A 6 -13.91 -11.64 3.92
CA TYR A 6 -14.27 -10.23 4.07
C TYR A 6 -13.39 -9.33 3.23
N ASN A 7 -13.96 -8.27 2.67
CA ASN A 7 -13.21 -7.23 1.98
C ASN A 7 -12.67 -6.26 3.03
N VAL A 8 -11.36 -6.11 3.11
CA VAL A 8 -10.68 -5.29 4.11
C VAL A 8 -10.16 -3.98 3.54
N GLU A 9 -10.61 -3.56 2.36
CA GLU A 9 -10.10 -2.35 1.69
C GLU A 9 -9.91 -1.19 2.68
N ASN A 10 -8.77 -0.50 2.57
CA ASN A 10 -8.38 0.64 3.41
C ASN A 10 -8.04 0.27 4.87
N LEU A 11 -7.26 -0.78 5.13
CA LEU A 11 -6.80 -1.05 6.49
C LEU A 11 -5.75 -0.06 7.00
N PHE A 12 -4.95 0.57 6.12
CA PHE A 12 -3.84 1.45 6.52
C PHE A 12 -3.87 2.79 5.81
N ASP A 13 -3.10 3.73 6.34
CA ASP A 13 -3.01 5.10 5.87
C ASP A 13 -2.64 5.14 4.37
N ARG A 14 -3.63 5.37 3.52
CA ARG A 14 -3.39 5.67 2.11
C ARG A 14 -2.64 6.99 2.02
N ALA A 15 -1.77 7.12 1.02
CA ALA A 15 -1.32 8.43 0.60
C ALA A 15 -2.57 9.32 0.44
N LYS A 16 -2.63 10.46 1.12
CA LYS A 16 -3.75 11.41 1.11
C LYS A 16 -4.20 11.75 -0.31
N LEU A 17 -3.25 11.69 -1.26
CA LEU A 17 -3.49 11.89 -2.68
C LEU A 17 -4.38 10.80 -3.32
N LEU A 18 -4.29 9.57 -2.83
CA LEU A 18 -5.05 8.40 -3.29
C LEU A 18 -6.38 8.24 -2.54
N ALA A 19 -6.55 8.87 -1.37
CA ALA A 19 -7.75 8.81 -0.55
C ALA A 19 -8.84 9.84 -0.93
N SER A 20 -8.50 10.80 -1.81
CA SER A 20 -9.42 11.82 -2.34
C SER A 20 -10.58 11.18 -3.11
N SER A 21 -11.83 11.53 -2.77
CA SER A 21 -13.04 11.12 -3.48
C SER A 21 -13.14 11.66 -4.92
N ASP A 22 -12.25 12.58 -5.30
CA ASP A 22 -12.10 13.10 -6.65
C ASP A 22 -10.81 12.54 -7.30
N TRP A 23 -10.94 11.38 -7.94
CA TRP A 23 -9.86 10.72 -8.68
C TRP A 23 -9.39 11.54 -9.90
N GLN A 24 -10.25 12.40 -10.47
CA GLN A 24 -9.87 13.27 -11.59
C GLN A 24 -8.91 14.38 -11.15
N ALA A 25 -9.03 14.87 -9.92
CA ALA A 25 -8.12 15.86 -9.35
C ALA A 25 -6.78 15.26 -8.88
N GLY A 26 -6.75 13.99 -8.45
CA GLY A 26 -5.55 13.33 -7.90
C GLY A 26 -4.55 12.84 -8.96
N ARG A 27 -5.04 12.43 -10.14
CA ARG A 27 -4.22 11.83 -11.20
C ARG A 27 -3.06 12.73 -11.68
N PRO A 28 -3.25 14.03 -11.97
CA PRO A 28 -2.14 14.90 -12.40
C PRO A 28 -1.04 15.06 -11.34
N LEU A 29 -1.40 15.03 -10.06
CA LEU A 29 -0.44 15.11 -8.95
C LEU A 29 0.35 13.80 -8.80
N LEU A 30 -0.29 12.65 -9.03
CA LEU A 30 0.38 11.35 -8.97
C LEU A 30 1.36 11.15 -10.13
N GLU A 31 0.96 11.58 -11.33
CA GLU A 31 1.82 11.60 -12.51
C GLU A 31 3.03 12.51 -12.25
N ALA A 32 2.81 13.71 -11.69
CA ALA A 32 3.90 14.63 -11.34
C ALA A 32 4.83 14.08 -10.24
N TYR A 33 4.28 13.39 -9.22
CA TYR A 33 5.07 12.72 -8.19
C TYR A 33 5.98 11.64 -8.79
N THR A 34 5.43 10.83 -9.70
CA THR A 34 6.13 9.74 -10.36
C THR A 34 7.25 10.27 -11.27
N GLU A 35 6.92 11.27 -12.10
CA GLU A 35 7.90 11.91 -12.99
C GLU A 35 9.03 12.57 -12.19
N LEU A 36 8.71 13.29 -11.11
CA LEU A 36 9.74 13.93 -10.29
C LEU A 36 10.61 12.89 -9.58
N THR A 37 10.03 11.85 -9.01
CA THR A 37 10.79 10.76 -8.37
C THR A 37 11.80 10.14 -9.34
N LYS A 38 11.41 9.95 -10.61
CA LYS A 38 12.30 9.44 -11.66
C LYS A 38 13.43 10.42 -11.98
N VAL A 39 13.13 11.70 -12.19
CA VAL A 39 14.15 12.72 -12.48
C VAL A 39 15.15 12.85 -11.33
N LEU A 40 14.70 12.75 -10.07
CA LEU A 40 15.57 12.84 -8.90
C LEU A 40 16.56 11.68 -8.74
N GLN A 41 16.44 10.59 -9.51
CA GLN A 41 17.42 9.49 -9.54
C GLN A 41 18.57 9.71 -10.53
N GLN A 42 18.51 10.76 -11.36
CA GLN A 42 19.57 11.02 -12.33
C GLN A 42 20.89 11.35 -11.64
N GLN A 43 21.98 10.74 -12.12
CA GLN A 43 23.32 10.95 -11.56
C GLN A 43 23.78 12.41 -11.69
N ALA A 44 23.41 13.06 -12.80
CA ALA A 44 23.58 14.48 -13.03
C ALA A 44 22.29 15.07 -13.65
N TYR A 45 21.94 16.28 -13.27
CA TYR A 45 20.78 17.01 -13.78
C TYR A 45 21.19 17.93 -14.92
N SER A 46 20.67 17.64 -16.11
CA SER A 46 20.75 18.50 -17.28
C SER A 46 19.98 19.81 -17.09
N ALA A 47 20.11 20.75 -18.03
CA ALA A 47 19.28 21.95 -18.05
C ALA A 47 17.78 21.63 -18.11
N ASP A 48 17.41 20.62 -18.91
CA ASP A 48 16.02 20.17 -19.05
C ASP A 48 15.52 19.51 -17.77
N ASP A 49 16.34 18.69 -17.10
CA ASP A 49 15.98 18.09 -15.80
C ASP A 49 15.71 19.16 -14.75
N ARG A 50 16.52 20.23 -14.71
CA ARG A 50 16.35 21.32 -13.74
C ARG A 50 15.05 22.09 -14.00
N LEU A 51 14.71 22.35 -15.27
CA LEU A 51 13.43 22.95 -15.63
C LEU A 51 12.25 22.04 -15.27
N ALA A 52 12.37 20.73 -15.51
CA ALA A 52 11.37 19.75 -15.14
C ALA A 52 11.17 19.68 -13.62
N ILE A 53 12.26 19.67 -12.83
CA ILE A 53 12.20 19.67 -11.37
C ILE A 53 11.42 20.89 -10.86
N VAL A 54 11.74 22.10 -11.33
CA VAL A 54 11.03 23.32 -10.88
C VAL A 54 9.55 23.26 -11.25
N ARG A 55 9.22 22.85 -12.48
CA ARG A 55 7.83 22.69 -12.93
C ARG A 55 7.06 21.70 -12.06
N LEU A 56 7.62 20.52 -11.82
CA LEU A 56 6.98 19.44 -11.08
C LEU A 56 6.82 19.79 -9.58
N LEU A 57 7.80 20.48 -8.99
CA LEU A 57 7.65 21.05 -7.64
C LEU A 57 6.49 22.06 -7.59
N GLY A 58 6.29 22.85 -8.64
CA GLY A 58 5.12 23.72 -8.83
C GLY A 58 3.81 22.95 -8.79
N THR A 59 3.69 21.91 -9.62
CA THR A 59 2.50 21.06 -9.67
C THR A 59 2.20 20.43 -8.32
N LEU A 60 3.22 19.98 -7.58
CA LEU A 60 3.08 19.36 -6.26
C LEU A 60 2.90 20.35 -5.09
N GLY A 61 2.90 21.66 -5.35
CA GLY A 61 2.74 22.69 -4.33
C GLY A 61 3.96 22.89 -3.42
N LEU A 62 5.15 22.47 -3.86
CA LEU A 62 6.40 22.49 -3.10
C LEU A 62 7.29 23.71 -3.41
N THR A 63 6.74 24.74 -4.07
CA THR A 63 7.51 25.95 -4.43
C THR A 63 7.84 26.82 -3.23
N ALA A 64 6.90 27.03 -2.31
CA ALA A 64 7.09 27.86 -1.13
C ALA A 64 7.78 27.14 0.04
N THR A 65 7.50 25.84 0.20
CA THR A 65 7.96 25.02 1.33
C THR A 65 8.22 23.59 0.87
N ASP A 66 9.01 22.87 1.66
CA ASP A 66 9.22 21.43 1.49
C ASP A 66 8.01 20.59 1.95
N ASP A 67 6.98 21.22 2.53
CA ASP A 67 5.83 20.53 3.11
C ASP A 67 4.49 21.01 2.52
N ALA A 68 3.98 20.31 1.51
CA ALA A 68 2.72 20.62 0.83
C ALA A 68 1.54 19.80 1.41
N ALA A 69 0.34 19.98 0.84
CA ALA A 69 -0.87 19.31 1.33
C ALA A 69 -0.83 17.77 1.21
N TYR A 70 -0.25 17.26 0.12
CA TYR A 70 -0.25 15.83 -0.22
C TYR A 70 1.15 15.20 -0.27
N VAL A 71 2.20 16.01 -0.41
CA VAL A 71 3.57 15.54 -0.62
C VAL A 71 4.52 16.36 0.24
N ARG A 72 5.60 15.73 0.70
CA ARG A 72 6.70 16.36 1.42
C ARG A 72 8.01 16.05 0.70
N LEU A 73 8.83 17.07 0.47
CA LEU A 73 10.21 16.91 0.01
C LEU A 73 11.14 16.77 1.22
N ARG A 74 11.71 15.59 1.42
CA ARG A 74 12.73 15.35 2.46
C ARG A 74 14.10 15.71 1.91
N GLN A 75 14.85 16.54 2.63
CA GLN A 75 16.22 16.94 2.30
C GLN A 75 17.11 16.75 3.53
N ASN A 76 17.54 15.51 3.79
CA ASN A 76 18.24 15.14 5.02
C ASN A 76 19.70 15.61 5.02
N ARG A 77 20.34 15.68 3.85
CA ARG A 77 21.71 16.18 3.67
C ARG A 77 21.83 16.87 2.32
N GLY A 78 22.50 18.02 2.26
CA GLY A 78 22.52 18.83 1.03
C GLY A 78 21.15 19.44 0.71
N ARG A 79 21.06 20.16 -0.40
CA ARG A 79 19.82 20.81 -0.87
C ARG A 79 19.61 20.52 -2.34
N LEU A 80 18.40 20.08 -2.70
CA LEU A 80 17.94 20.02 -4.08
C LEU A 80 17.67 21.44 -4.61
N VAL A 81 16.94 22.25 -3.83
CA VAL A 81 16.52 23.60 -4.25
C VAL A 81 16.86 24.67 -3.21
N SER A 82 17.06 25.88 -3.69
CA SER A 82 17.06 27.12 -2.92
C SER A 82 15.84 27.96 -3.29
N ARG A 83 15.31 28.72 -2.31
CA ARG A 83 14.13 29.57 -2.47
C ARG A 83 14.48 30.99 -2.05
N SER A 84 14.30 31.96 -2.94
CA SER A 84 14.51 33.37 -2.64
C SER A 84 13.24 34.02 -2.07
N ARG A 85 13.40 35.22 -1.50
CA ARG A 85 12.30 35.96 -0.84
C ARG A 85 11.19 36.39 -1.79
N ASP A 86 11.48 36.49 -3.09
CA ASP A 86 10.52 36.79 -4.15
C ASP A 86 9.75 35.55 -4.63
N GLY A 87 10.04 34.37 -4.07
CA GLY A 87 9.38 33.11 -4.43
C GLY A 87 10.07 32.33 -5.56
N THR A 88 11.20 32.81 -6.09
CA THR A 88 11.94 32.07 -7.13
C THR A 88 12.56 30.80 -6.55
N VAL A 89 12.32 29.67 -7.21
CA VAL A 89 12.87 28.35 -6.85
C VAL A 89 13.97 28.00 -7.84
N THR A 90 15.17 27.71 -7.34
CA THR A 90 16.33 27.32 -8.18
C THR A 90 16.86 25.96 -7.73
N VAL A 91 17.11 25.05 -8.66
CA VAL A 91 17.78 23.78 -8.39
C VAL A 91 19.27 24.03 -8.17
N VAL A 92 19.77 23.72 -6.97
CA VAL A 92 21.15 23.96 -6.55
C VAL A 92 22.00 22.68 -6.48
N ALA A 93 21.39 21.51 -6.56
CA ALA A 93 22.10 20.24 -6.73
C ALA A 93 22.47 20.00 -8.20
N ASP A 94 23.63 19.40 -8.46
CA ASP A 94 24.05 18.99 -9.79
C ASP A 94 23.63 17.56 -10.14
N GLY A 95 23.18 16.77 -9.17
CA GLY A 95 22.57 15.46 -9.39
C GLY A 95 22.30 14.71 -8.10
N ARG A 96 22.06 13.39 -8.21
CA ARG A 96 21.78 12.52 -7.05
C ARG A 96 22.92 12.49 -6.02
N GLY A 97 24.16 12.74 -6.44
CA GLY A 97 25.34 12.73 -5.55
C GLY A 97 25.40 13.90 -4.55
N ASP A 98 24.75 15.03 -4.84
CA ASP A 98 24.95 16.27 -4.08
C ASP A 98 23.98 16.46 -2.90
N TRP A 99 22.95 15.61 -2.83
CA TRP A 99 21.95 15.69 -1.78
C TRP A 99 21.32 14.32 -1.49
N ILE A 100 20.95 14.11 -0.23
CA ILE A 100 20.27 12.90 0.27
C ILE A 100 18.87 13.30 0.70
N GLY A 101 17.89 12.79 -0.04
CA GLY A 101 16.48 13.10 0.16
C GLY A 101 15.56 12.37 -0.82
N TRP A 102 14.25 12.53 -0.65
CA TRP A 102 13.22 11.90 -1.48
C TRP A 102 11.88 12.64 -1.35
N LEU A 103 10.93 12.31 -2.22
CA LEU A 103 9.54 12.73 -2.08
C LEU A 103 8.76 11.70 -1.27
N GLU A 104 8.09 12.16 -0.22
CA GLU A 104 7.23 11.37 0.63
C GLU A 104 5.77 11.78 0.37
N LEU A 105 4.92 10.84 -0.02
CA LEU A 105 3.47 11.08 -0.01
C LEU A 105 3.00 11.17 1.43
N LYS A 106 2.32 12.27 1.77
CA LYS A 106 1.64 12.37 3.06
C LYS A 106 0.54 11.35 3.10
N ARG A 107 0.47 10.61 4.19
CA ARG A 107 -0.61 9.67 4.41
C ARG A 107 -1.76 10.38 5.13
N GLU A 108 -2.97 10.10 4.69
CA GLU A 108 -4.17 10.45 5.46
C GLU A 108 -4.52 9.23 6.28
N SER A 109 -4.74 9.44 7.58
CA SER A 109 -5.33 8.39 8.39
C SER A 109 -6.66 8.00 7.77
N VAL A 110 -6.84 6.72 7.42
CA VAL A 110 -8.18 6.20 7.17
C VAL A 110 -9.02 6.63 8.35
N THR A 111 -10.24 7.15 8.13
CA THR A 111 -11.09 7.52 9.27
C THR A 111 -11.12 6.34 10.22
N ASP A 112 -10.58 6.55 11.42
CA ASP A 112 -10.42 5.53 12.46
C ASP A 112 -11.74 4.74 12.65
N LEU A 113 -12.88 5.40 12.40
CA LEU A 113 -14.20 4.77 12.38
C LEU A 113 -14.38 3.65 11.34
N ALA A 114 -13.93 3.80 10.10
CA ALA A 114 -14.09 2.79 9.05
C ALA A 114 -13.25 1.54 9.33
N VAL A 115 -11.99 1.74 9.77
CA VAL A 115 -11.11 0.63 10.20
C VAL A 115 -11.70 -0.05 11.44
N ARG A 116 -12.19 0.72 12.41
CA ARG A 116 -12.88 0.18 13.60
C ARG A 116 -14.14 -0.60 13.25
N HIS A 117 -14.95 -0.14 12.29
CA HIS A 117 -16.12 -0.90 11.84
C HIS A 117 -15.72 -2.20 11.13
N THR A 118 -14.67 -2.17 10.31
CA THR A 118 -14.10 -3.39 9.72
C THR A 118 -13.62 -4.36 10.80
N ALA A 119 -12.95 -3.85 11.84
CA ALA A 119 -12.54 -4.63 13.00
C ALA A 119 -13.74 -5.22 13.75
N GLN A 120 -14.81 -4.44 13.95
CA GLN A 120 -16.03 -4.92 14.58
C GLN A 120 -16.69 -6.04 13.77
N VAL A 121 -16.79 -5.90 12.44
CA VAL A 121 -17.35 -6.96 11.58
C VAL A 121 -16.49 -8.21 11.65
N VAL A 122 -15.17 -8.09 11.52
CA VAL A 122 -14.25 -9.23 11.61
C VAL A 122 -14.31 -9.89 12.99
N HIS A 123 -14.44 -9.11 14.07
CA HIS A 123 -14.64 -9.60 15.42
C HIS A 123 -15.96 -10.38 15.53
N ASP A 124 -17.08 -9.83 15.05
CA ASP A 124 -18.41 -10.46 15.13
C ASP A 124 -18.51 -11.73 14.28
N LEU A 125 -17.81 -11.74 13.13
CA LEU A 125 -17.73 -12.91 12.25
C LEU A 125 -17.19 -14.13 12.97
N GLN A 126 -16.28 -13.96 13.93
CA GLN A 126 -15.76 -15.06 14.73
C GLN A 126 -15.28 -16.22 13.81
N ALA A 127 -14.48 -15.89 12.79
CA ALA A 127 -13.99 -16.88 11.82
C ALA A 127 -12.76 -17.62 12.36
N ASP A 128 -12.68 -18.93 12.11
CA ASP A 128 -11.49 -19.73 12.44
C ASP A 128 -10.43 -19.59 11.34
N VAL A 129 -10.90 -19.40 10.11
CA VAL A 129 -10.14 -19.10 8.91
C VAL A 129 -10.87 -17.98 8.18
N LEU A 130 -10.19 -16.86 7.97
CA LEU A 130 -10.70 -15.67 7.31
C LEU A 130 -9.89 -15.41 6.03
N GLY A 131 -10.52 -15.58 4.88
CA GLY A 131 -10.01 -15.04 3.62
C GLY A 131 -10.24 -13.53 3.58
N VAL A 132 -9.24 -12.77 3.16
CA VAL A 132 -9.37 -11.33 2.98
C VAL A 132 -9.06 -10.96 1.54
N VAL A 133 -9.79 -9.96 1.03
CA VAL A 133 -9.56 -9.38 -0.29
C VAL A 133 -9.33 -7.88 -0.17
N GLU A 134 -8.63 -7.31 -1.14
CA GLU A 134 -8.20 -5.90 -1.14
C GLU A 134 -7.31 -5.56 0.06
N ALA A 135 -6.49 -6.54 0.47
CA ALA A 135 -5.51 -6.36 1.51
C ALA A 135 -4.24 -5.73 0.91
N GLU A 136 -3.74 -4.68 1.56
CA GLU A 136 -2.60 -3.91 1.06
C GLU A 136 -1.28 -4.67 1.18
N ASP A 137 -0.99 -5.20 2.36
CA ASP A 137 0.17 -6.04 2.59
C ASP A 137 0.00 -6.91 3.86
N ARG A 138 0.97 -7.79 4.11
CA ARG A 138 0.95 -8.68 5.28
C ARG A 138 1.14 -7.94 6.61
N TRP A 139 1.95 -6.90 6.65
CA TRP A 139 2.20 -6.12 7.86
C TRP A 139 0.96 -5.34 8.26
N ALA A 140 0.26 -4.79 7.28
CA ALA A 140 -1.04 -4.19 7.43
C ALA A 140 -2.00 -5.14 8.18
N LEU A 141 -2.22 -6.35 7.64
CA LEU A 141 -3.08 -7.33 8.29
C LEU A 141 -2.64 -7.69 9.73
N LYS A 142 -1.33 -7.72 10.01
CA LYS A 142 -0.80 -7.95 11.36
C LYS A 142 -1.11 -6.80 12.32
N HIS A 143 -0.90 -5.56 11.90
CA HIS A 143 -1.23 -4.38 12.70
C HIS A 143 -2.75 -4.28 12.91
N PHE A 144 -3.57 -4.58 11.91
CA PHE A 144 -5.03 -4.66 12.09
C PHE A 144 -5.40 -5.69 13.17
N ASN A 145 -4.79 -6.87 13.14
CA ASN A 145 -5.00 -7.91 14.14
C ASN A 145 -4.55 -7.47 15.55
N ALA A 146 -3.43 -6.76 15.68
CA ALA A 146 -2.89 -6.33 16.98
C ALA A 146 -3.57 -5.07 17.54
N ASP A 147 -3.82 -4.09 16.68
CA ASP A 147 -4.18 -2.73 17.09
C ASP A 147 -5.68 -2.47 16.98
N GLN A 148 -6.39 -3.18 16.10
CA GLN A 148 -7.81 -2.96 15.84
C GLN A 148 -8.68 -4.09 16.39
N LEU A 149 -8.26 -5.36 16.21
CA LEU A 149 -9.01 -6.51 16.75
C LEU A 149 -8.75 -6.75 18.24
N ALA A 150 -7.50 -6.62 18.72
CA ALA A 150 -7.18 -6.93 20.11
C ALA A 150 -7.96 -6.08 21.14
N PRO A 151 -8.18 -4.76 20.93
CA PRO A 151 -8.96 -3.95 21.85
C PRO A 151 -10.44 -4.36 21.97
N LEU A 152 -11.01 -4.99 20.94
CA LEU A 152 -12.39 -5.52 20.97
C LEU A 152 -12.49 -6.80 21.83
N GLY A 153 -11.36 -7.36 22.24
CA GLY A 153 -11.29 -8.62 22.95
C GLY A 153 -11.61 -9.83 22.07
N GLY A 154 -11.68 -11.01 22.68
CA GLY A 154 -11.95 -12.25 21.96
C GLY A 154 -10.72 -12.85 21.28
N ARG A 155 -10.92 -13.48 20.13
CA ARG A 155 -9.87 -14.24 19.43
C ARG A 155 -9.04 -13.32 18.52
N LEU A 156 -7.73 -13.50 18.57
CA LEU A 156 -6.81 -13.00 17.55
C LEU A 156 -6.45 -14.12 16.59
N TYR A 157 -6.12 -13.75 15.36
CA TYR A 157 -5.56 -14.68 14.40
C TYR A 157 -4.08 -14.89 14.71
N GLY A 158 -3.67 -16.15 14.83
CA GLY A 158 -2.28 -16.52 15.15
C GLY A 158 -1.41 -16.59 13.90
N HIS A 159 -2.00 -16.89 12.74
CA HIS A 159 -1.31 -16.87 11.46
C HIS A 159 -1.94 -15.83 10.55
N VAL A 160 -1.10 -15.02 9.91
CA VAL A 160 -1.48 -14.01 8.93
C VAL A 160 -0.55 -14.16 7.74
N MET A 161 -1.11 -14.42 6.56
CA MET A 161 -0.36 -14.64 5.33
C MET A 161 -1.02 -13.92 4.16
N LEU A 162 -0.19 -13.32 3.32
CA LEU A 162 -0.54 -12.65 2.07
C LEU A 162 0.65 -12.82 1.13
N ILE A 163 0.36 -13.03 -0.15
CA ILE A 163 1.34 -13.08 -1.24
C ILE A 163 0.93 -12.00 -2.23
N ASP A 164 1.90 -11.18 -2.63
CA ASP A 164 1.71 -10.12 -3.62
C ASP A 164 1.31 -10.74 -4.97
N GLY A 165 0.23 -10.24 -5.57
CA GLY A 165 -0.31 -10.70 -6.84
C GLY A 165 0.01 -9.76 -8.00
N ASN A 166 -0.73 -9.93 -9.11
CA ASN A 166 -0.54 -9.16 -10.35
C ASN A 166 -1.18 -7.75 -10.36
N ASP A 167 -1.82 -7.29 -9.28
CA ASP A 167 -2.49 -5.98 -9.27
C ASP A 167 -1.49 -4.89 -8.89
N GLU A 168 -1.09 -4.05 -9.85
CA GLU A 168 -0.10 -2.96 -9.66
C GLU A 168 -0.46 -1.97 -8.54
N ARG A 169 -1.72 -1.94 -8.10
CA ARG A 169 -2.17 -1.11 -6.98
C ARG A 169 -1.80 -1.69 -5.61
N GLY A 170 -1.33 -2.95 -5.55
CA GLY A 170 -1.05 -3.66 -4.30
C GLY A 170 -2.30 -3.97 -3.49
N ILE A 171 -3.36 -4.46 -4.15
CA ILE A 171 -4.62 -4.86 -3.49
C ILE A 171 -4.83 -6.36 -3.62
N ASP A 172 -4.16 -7.08 -2.75
CA ASP A 172 -3.99 -8.52 -2.81
C ASP A 172 -5.05 -9.29 -2.02
N VAL A 173 -4.90 -10.61 -2.03
CA VAL A 173 -5.70 -11.54 -1.26
C VAL A 173 -4.85 -12.20 -0.17
N GLY A 174 -5.47 -12.48 0.97
CA GLY A 174 -4.77 -13.03 2.12
C GLY A 174 -5.60 -13.99 2.94
N LEU A 175 -4.95 -14.61 3.92
CA LEU A 175 -5.57 -15.56 4.85
C LEU A 175 -5.12 -15.26 6.28
N LEU A 176 -6.08 -15.23 7.20
CA LEU A 176 -5.86 -15.19 8.63
C LEU A 176 -6.44 -16.46 9.26
N THR A 177 -5.70 -17.12 10.14
CA THR A 177 -6.17 -18.34 10.83
C THR A 177 -5.91 -18.27 12.33
N ARG A 178 -6.71 -19.01 13.12
CA ARG A 178 -6.42 -19.23 14.54
C ARG A 178 -5.03 -19.86 14.71
N GLY A 179 -4.38 -19.59 15.84
CA GLY A 179 -3.01 -20.07 16.09
C GLY A 179 -2.84 -21.59 16.09
N ASP A 180 -3.90 -22.35 16.37
CA ASP A 180 -3.94 -23.83 16.32
C ASP A 180 -4.33 -24.40 14.94
N ILE A 181 -4.51 -23.54 13.93
CA ILE A 181 -4.75 -23.91 12.52
C ILE A 181 -3.55 -23.44 11.71
N GLU A 182 -2.53 -24.27 11.63
CA GLU A 182 -1.25 -23.94 10.99
C GLU A 182 -1.36 -23.93 9.46
N ILE A 183 -0.73 -22.94 8.82
CA ILE A 183 -0.52 -22.93 7.37
C ILE A 183 0.71 -23.80 7.07
N THR A 184 0.47 -24.97 6.49
CA THR A 184 1.50 -26.00 6.24
C THR A 184 2.05 -26.01 4.82
N GLY A 185 1.39 -25.32 3.89
CA GLY A 185 1.80 -25.24 2.50
C GLY A 185 1.11 -24.09 1.80
N ILE A 186 1.81 -23.47 0.85
CA ILE A 186 1.28 -22.39 0.04
C ILE A 186 1.73 -22.62 -1.40
N VAL A 187 0.78 -22.57 -2.32
CA VAL A 187 1.02 -22.57 -3.76
C VAL A 187 0.39 -21.29 -4.32
N SER A 188 1.21 -20.48 -4.97
CA SER A 188 0.74 -19.30 -5.69
C SER A 188 0.40 -19.67 -7.12
N HIS A 189 -0.63 -19.03 -7.65
CA HIS A 189 -1.09 -19.14 -9.03
C HIS A 189 -0.89 -17.81 -9.79
N VAL A 190 -0.04 -16.94 -9.27
CA VAL A 190 0.21 -15.60 -9.84
C VAL A 190 0.72 -15.66 -11.29
N ASP A 191 1.51 -16.68 -11.62
CA ASP A 191 2.09 -16.85 -12.96
C ASP A 191 1.24 -17.76 -13.88
N ASP A 192 0.10 -18.27 -13.42
CA ASP A 192 -0.77 -19.07 -14.27
C ASP A 192 -1.30 -18.22 -15.43
N ALA A 193 -1.15 -18.71 -16.66
CA ALA A 193 -1.51 -17.99 -17.88
C ALA A 193 -2.17 -18.90 -18.91
N ASP A 194 -3.08 -18.33 -19.70
CA ASP A 194 -3.65 -18.94 -20.90
C ASP A 194 -3.27 -18.15 -22.17
N LEU A 195 -3.90 -18.44 -23.31
CA LEU A 195 -3.62 -17.74 -24.57
C LEU A 195 -4.00 -16.24 -24.54
N ALA A 196 -4.81 -15.80 -23.58
CA ALA A 196 -5.22 -14.41 -23.39
C ALA A 196 -4.32 -13.64 -22.39
N GLY A 197 -3.44 -14.34 -21.66
CA GLY A 197 -2.51 -13.74 -20.69
C GLY A 197 -2.66 -14.36 -19.29
N PRO A 198 -2.27 -13.64 -18.21
CA PRO A 198 -2.43 -14.12 -16.84
C PRO A 198 -3.88 -14.47 -16.53
N VAL A 199 -4.10 -15.65 -15.93
CA VAL A 199 -5.42 -16.15 -15.52
C VAL A 199 -5.97 -15.31 -14.36
N PHE A 200 -5.12 -14.95 -13.41
CA PHE A 200 -5.48 -14.16 -12.24
C PHE A 200 -4.90 -12.75 -12.31
N SER A 201 -5.75 -11.73 -12.15
CA SER A 201 -5.35 -10.33 -12.06
C SER A 201 -4.66 -9.96 -10.75
N ARG A 202 -4.72 -10.85 -9.76
CA ARG A 202 -4.06 -10.75 -8.45
C ARG A 202 -3.28 -12.06 -8.28
N ASP A 203 -3.59 -12.82 -7.26
CA ASP A 203 -3.25 -14.22 -7.12
C ASP A 203 -4.53 -14.99 -6.73
N CYS A 204 -4.49 -16.31 -6.82
CA CYS A 204 -5.45 -17.24 -6.26
C CYS A 204 -4.71 -18.25 -5.37
N PRO A 205 -4.08 -17.81 -4.26
CA PRO A 205 -3.22 -18.66 -3.47
C PRO A 205 -3.99 -19.85 -2.90
N GLU A 206 -3.41 -21.03 -3.06
CA GLU A 206 -3.82 -22.26 -2.42
C GLU A 206 -3.06 -22.41 -1.10
N LEU A 207 -3.79 -22.46 0.01
CA LEU A 207 -3.24 -22.60 1.36
C LEU A 207 -3.69 -23.94 1.98
N SER A 208 -2.71 -24.78 2.31
CA SER A 208 -2.91 -26.04 3.02
C SER A 208 -2.88 -25.84 4.52
N LEU A 209 -3.98 -26.12 5.21
CA LEU A 209 -4.14 -25.91 6.65
C LEU A 209 -4.15 -27.24 7.41
N ALA A 210 -3.37 -27.34 8.48
CA ALA A 210 -3.48 -28.42 9.45
C ALA A 210 -4.54 -28.09 10.50
N LEU A 211 -5.50 -28.99 10.69
CA LEU A 211 -6.60 -28.80 11.62
C LEU A 211 -6.27 -29.47 12.97
N PRO A 212 -6.74 -28.93 14.12
CA PRO A 212 -6.51 -29.52 15.44
C PRO A 212 -6.95 -30.99 15.57
N GLY A 213 -7.94 -31.42 14.77
CA GLY A 213 -8.42 -32.80 14.73
C GLY A 213 -7.59 -33.75 13.85
N GLY A 214 -6.43 -33.32 13.34
CA GLY A 214 -5.57 -34.12 12.44
C GLY A 214 -5.98 -34.10 10.97
N GLY A 215 -7.10 -33.44 10.65
CA GLY A 215 -7.52 -33.22 9.26
C GLY A 215 -6.68 -32.18 8.53
N ARG A 216 -6.80 -32.13 7.21
CA ARG A 216 -6.25 -31.07 6.37
C ARG A 216 -7.38 -30.36 5.63
N LEU A 217 -7.25 -29.04 5.49
CA LEU A 217 -8.16 -28.21 4.71
C LEU A 217 -7.37 -27.45 3.67
N LEU A 218 -7.81 -27.49 2.42
CA LEU A 218 -7.28 -26.67 1.34
C LEU A 218 -8.17 -25.44 1.17
N VAL A 219 -7.59 -24.26 1.16
CA VAL A 219 -8.32 -22.99 0.99
C VAL A 219 -7.71 -22.24 -0.19
N LEU A 220 -8.54 -21.92 -1.17
CA LEU A 220 -8.17 -21.02 -2.27
C LEU A 220 -8.87 -19.69 -2.03
N VAL A 221 -8.09 -18.61 -1.90
CA VAL A 221 -8.64 -17.26 -1.75
C VAL A 221 -8.55 -16.56 -3.09
N ASN A 222 -9.67 -16.03 -3.59
CA ASN A 222 -9.70 -15.39 -4.91
C ASN A 222 -10.55 -14.11 -4.87
N HIS A 223 -10.14 -13.12 -5.64
CA HIS A 223 -10.87 -11.87 -5.86
C HIS A 223 -11.14 -11.70 -7.35
N LEU A 224 -12.28 -12.26 -7.79
CA LEU A 224 -12.74 -12.19 -9.18
C LEU A 224 -12.99 -10.74 -9.58
N LYS A 225 -12.71 -10.44 -10.85
CA LYS A 225 -12.99 -9.13 -11.46
C LYS A 225 -14.51 -8.88 -11.46
N SER A 226 -14.91 -7.68 -11.05
CA SER A 226 -16.29 -7.20 -11.12
C SER A 226 -16.72 -6.84 -12.54
#